data_AF-A0A957M2L4-F1
#
_entry.id   AF-A0A957M2L4-F1
#
_cell.length_a   1.000
_cell.length_b   1.000
_cell.length_c   1.000
_cell.angle_alpha   90.00
_cell.angle_beta   90.00
_cell.angle_gamma   90.00
#
_symmetry.space_group_name_H-M   'P 1'
#
loop_
_entity.id
_entity.type
_entity.pdbx_description
1 polymer ?
#
loop_
_entity_poly.entity_id
_entity_poly.type
_entity_poly.pdbx_seq_one_letter_code
_entity_poly.pdbx_strand_id
1 'polypeptide(L)'
;MVFKRSNTTPLINERGIRGKWNIYIKKYLGDASGAPSSLIPRSIVGISNAGTKQIKELFNNQAVFNNPKPTNYLSYLLSMGTESEDIVLDFFAGSCSTAHTVMQMNAEDSGMRRFILVQLPEPTEQGTTAYKQGFATIVDIGTERIRRAGKKIREENPDYEGDLGFKVFKLDSSNIRAWNPDASDLEQTLYDHVEHLVPGRSEEDVLYELLLKRGVDLATPIESRTVAGKSVYSIGYGVLIACLAPSIARGEVEELASGIISWHEELQPAADTHIFFRDSAFGDDVTKTNLAAILQQHGIHHVRSL
;
A
#
# COMPACT_ATOMS: atom_id res chain seq x y z
N MET A 1 -38.31 -25.90 -8.68
CA MET A 1 -39.56 -25.12 -8.56
C MET A 1 -40.68 -26.00 -8.01
N VAL A 2 -41.73 -25.41 -7.42
CA VAL A 2 -42.96 -26.10 -7.00
C VAL A 2 -44.19 -25.32 -7.40
N PHE A 3 -45.24 -26.06 -7.74
CA PHE A 3 -46.57 -25.52 -7.97
C PHE A 3 -47.36 -25.62 -6.67
N LYS A 4 -47.85 -24.50 -6.16
CA LYS A 4 -48.74 -24.47 -4.98
C LYS A 4 -50.07 -23.83 -5.35
N ARG A 5 -51.15 -24.42 -4.84
CA ARG A 5 -52.49 -23.87 -5.03
C ARG A 5 -52.55 -22.53 -4.30
N SER A 6 -52.95 -21.48 -5.00
CA SER A 6 -53.01 -20.13 -4.45
C SER A 6 -54.25 -19.42 -4.97
N ASN A 7 -54.96 -18.75 -4.07
CA ASN A 7 -56.15 -17.95 -4.39
C ASN A 7 -55.76 -16.53 -4.87
N THR A 8 -54.47 -16.19 -4.87
CA THR A 8 -53.93 -14.85 -5.19
C THR A 8 -52.88 -14.88 -6.29
N THR A 9 -52.90 -15.88 -7.17
CA THR A 9 -51.90 -15.95 -8.27
C THR A 9 -52.08 -14.81 -9.27
N PRO A 10 -50.98 -14.17 -9.72
CA PRO A 10 -51.03 -13.16 -10.78
C PRO A 10 -51.14 -13.78 -12.18
N LEU A 11 -51.03 -15.11 -12.30
CA LEU A 11 -51.07 -15.82 -13.57
C LEU A 11 -52.50 -15.96 -14.09
N ILE A 12 -52.70 -15.71 -15.38
CA ILE A 12 -53.98 -15.88 -16.09
C ILE A 12 -53.85 -16.93 -17.19
N ASN A 13 -54.93 -17.63 -17.50
CA ASN A 13 -54.96 -18.54 -18.66
C ASN A 13 -55.30 -17.78 -19.96
N GLU A 14 -55.29 -18.50 -21.09
CA GLU A 14 -55.61 -17.96 -22.42
C GLU A 14 -57.00 -17.30 -22.52
N ARG A 15 -57.90 -17.57 -21.56
CA ARG A 15 -59.24 -16.98 -21.47
C ARG A 15 -59.30 -15.83 -20.46
N GLY A 16 -58.17 -15.34 -19.96
CA GLY A 16 -58.07 -14.25 -18.98
C GLY A 16 -58.49 -14.61 -17.55
N ILE A 17 -58.77 -15.89 -17.28
CA ILE A 17 -59.20 -16.34 -15.95
C ILE A 17 -57.96 -16.57 -15.08
N ARG A 18 -57.96 -16.02 -13.87
CA ARG A 18 -56.88 -16.24 -12.89
C ARG A 18 -56.69 -17.73 -12.62
N GLY A 19 -55.44 -18.17 -12.67
CA GLY A 19 -55.06 -19.54 -12.35
C GLY A 19 -55.41 -19.89 -10.91
N LYS A 20 -55.41 -21.19 -10.59
CA LYS A 20 -55.56 -21.67 -9.20
C LYS A 20 -54.23 -22.06 -8.57
N TRP A 21 -53.14 -21.95 -9.32
CA TRP A 21 -51.81 -22.39 -8.95
C TRP A 21 -50.79 -21.29 -9.25
N ASN A 22 -49.77 -21.19 -8.41
CA ASN A 22 -48.65 -20.28 -8.61
C ASN A 22 -47.33 -21.07 -8.58
N ILE A 23 -46.32 -20.52 -9.26
CA ILE A 23 -44.98 -21.10 -9.36
C ILE A 23 -44.11 -20.47 -8.28
N TYR A 24 -43.57 -21.30 -7.40
CA TYR A 24 -42.62 -20.88 -6.38
C TYR A 24 -41.27 -21.56 -6.62
N ILE A 25 -40.18 -20.82 -6.38
CA ILE A 25 -38.85 -21.41 -6.34
C ILE A 25 -38.72 -22.15 -5.00
N LYS A 26 -38.34 -23.43 -5.06
CA LYS A 26 -37.97 -24.19 -3.86
C LYS A 26 -36.61 -23.67 -3.40
N LYS A 27 -36.57 -22.94 -2.29
CA LYS A 27 -35.33 -22.66 -1.54
C LYS A 27 -35.21 -23.73 -0.45
N TYR A 28 -34.20 -24.58 -0.55
CA TYR A 28 -33.87 -25.56 0.48
C TYR A 28 -33.00 -24.89 1.55
N LEU A 29 -33.23 -25.22 2.81
CA LEU A 29 -32.56 -24.62 3.97
C LEU A 29 -31.03 -24.88 3.99
N GLY A 30 -30.53 -25.80 3.15
CA GLY A 30 -29.10 -26.08 3.00
C GLY A 30 -28.41 -25.35 1.83
N ASP A 31 -29.15 -24.98 0.78
CA ASP A 31 -28.62 -24.28 -0.41
C ASP A 31 -28.89 -22.77 -0.37
N ALA A 32 -29.59 -22.30 0.67
CA ALA A 32 -29.87 -20.89 0.88
C ALA A 32 -28.74 -20.25 1.70
N SER A 33 -27.65 -19.87 1.03
CA SER A 33 -26.70 -18.84 1.49
C SER A 33 -27.34 -17.43 1.57
N GLY A 34 -28.63 -17.31 1.25
CA GLY A 34 -29.36 -16.05 1.29
C GLY A 34 -29.88 -15.75 2.69
N ALA A 35 -29.04 -15.15 3.52
CA ALA A 35 -29.53 -14.17 4.47
C ALA A 35 -30.45 -13.16 3.71
N PRO A 36 -31.42 -12.50 4.37
CA PRO A 36 -32.08 -11.34 3.76
C PRO A 36 -30.99 -10.45 3.14
N SER A 37 -31.17 -9.96 1.92
CA SER A 37 -30.11 -9.22 1.19
C SER A 37 -29.54 -8.01 1.96
N SER A 38 -30.19 -7.61 3.06
CA SER A 38 -29.81 -6.54 3.99
C SER A 38 -29.40 -6.99 5.40
N LEU A 39 -29.46 -8.28 5.75
CA LEU A 39 -29.14 -8.78 7.09
C LEU A 39 -27.94 -9.71 7.07
N ILE A 40 -26.91 -9.35 7.82
CA ILE A 40 -25.69 -10.16 7.94
C ILE A 40 -25.93 -11.27 8.98
N PRO A 41 -25.67 -12.55 8.66
CA PRO A 41 -25.91 -13.65 9.59
C PRO A 41 -25.12 -13.49 10.89
N ARG A 42 -25.83 -13.56 12.03
CA ARG A 42 -25.22 -13.52 13.37
C ARG A 42 -24.18 -14.63 13.58
N SER A 43 -24.38 -15.78 12.93
CA SER A 43 -23.43 -16.90 12.96
C SER A 43 -22.07 -16.55 12.36
N ILE A 44 -22.03 -15.63 11.39
CA ILE A 44 -20.79 -15.22 10.71
C ILE A 44 -20.08 -14.13 11.50
N VAL A 45 -20.83 -13.12 11.96
CA VAL A 45 -20.23 -11.89 12.55
C VAL A 45 -20.00 -11.98 14.06
N GLY A 46 -20.59 -12.97 14.72
CA GLY A 46 -20.47 -13.15 16.16
C GLY A 46 -21.20 -12.06 16.97
N ILE A 47 -20.90 -12.00 18.26
CA ILE A 47 -21.47 -11.05 19.22
C ILE A 47 -20.54 -9.83 19.34
N SER A 48 -21.07 -8.68 19.79
CA SER A 48 -20.41 -7.36 19.94
C SER A 48 -18.97 -7.35 20.50
N ASN A 49 -18.51 -8.41 21.17
CA ASN A 49 -17.24 -8.43 21.90
C ASN A 49 -16.12 -9.19 21.17
N ALA A 50 -16.37 -9.74 19.97
CA ALA A 50 -15.39 -10.54 19.24
C ALA A 50 -14.10 -9.77 18.94
N GLY A 51 -14.20 -8.54 18.44
CA GLY A 51 -13.03 -7.71 18.14
C GLY A 51 -12.19 -7.42 19.39
N THR A 52 -12.84 -7.12 20.52
CA THR A 52 -12.15 -6.87 21.80
C THR A 52 -11.37 -8.09 22.26
N LYS A 53 -11.93 -9.29 22.07
CA LYS A 53 -11.25 -10.55 22.38
C LYS A 53 -10.01 -10.74 21.49
N GLN A 54 -10.13 -10.51 20.18
CA GLN A 54 -9.02 -10.61 19.24
C GLN A 54 -7.88 -9.65 19.57
N ILE A 55 -8.18 -8.40 19.95
CA ILE A 55 -7.16 -7.46 20.43
C ILE A 55 -6.50 -8.00 21.70
N LYS A 56 -7.27 -8.44 22.69
CA LYS A 56 -6.69 -8.98 23.93
C LYS A 56 -5.75 -10.16 23.66
N GLU A 57 -6.15 -11.08 22.78
CA GLU A 57 -5.32 -12.24 22.41
C GLU A 57 -3.97 -11.81 21.81
N LEU A 58 -3.96 -10.80 20.92
CA LEU A 58 -2.71 -10.27 20.35
C LEU A 58 -1.88 -9.46 21.35
N PHE A 59 -2.52 -8.84 22.34
CA PHE A 59 -1.88 -7.92 23.29
C PHE A 59 -1.73 -8.49 24.70
N ASN A 60 -1.44 -9.79 24.83
CA ASN A 60 -1.17 -10.44 26.14
C ASN A 60 -2.29 -10.19 27.16
N ASN A 61 -3.54 -10.36 26.72
CA ASN A 61 -4.78 -10.08 27.45
C ASN A 61 -5.04 -8.61 27.82
N GLN A 62 -4.30 -7.66 27.24
CA GLN A 62 -4.51 -6.22 27.44
C GLN A 62 -5.50 -5.65 26.43
N ALA A 63 -6.45 -4.84 26.90
CA ALA A 63 -7.35 -4.07 26.03
C ALA A 63 -6.70 -2.74 25.64
N VAL A 64 -5.87 -2.76 24.60
CA VAL A 64 -5.16 -1.55 24.11
C VAL A 64 -6.00 -0.72 23.14
N PHE A 65 -7.15 -1.21 22.68
CA PHE A 65 -8.02 -0.48 21.76
C PHE A 65 -9.49 -0.75 22.08
N ASN A 66 -10.33 0.29 21.97
CA ASN A 66 -11.75 0.20 22.26
C ASN A 66 -12.56 -0.05 20.99
N ASN A 67 -13.54 -0.95 21.08
CA ASN A 67 -14.48 -1.27 19.98
C ASN A 67 -13.82 -1.59 18.62
N PRO A 68 -12.73 -2.38 18.57
CA PRO A 68 -12.14 -2.82 17.30
C PRO A 68 -13.16 -3.63 16.49
N LYS A 69 -13.14 -3.49 15.16
CA LYS A 69 -14.01 -4.27 14.29
C LYS A 69 -13.55 -5.75 14.32
N PRO A 70 -14.47 -6.72 14.45
CA PRO A 70 -14.12 -8.14 14.38
C PRO A 70 -13.61 -8.54 12.98
N THR A 71 -12.55 -9.35 12.88
CA THR A 71 -12.00 -9.77 11.56
C THR A 71 -12.97 -10.64 10.75
N ASN A 72 -13.76 -11.49 11.41
CA ASN A 72 -14.80 -12.30 10.77
C ASN A 72 -15.90 -11.45 10.11
N TYR A 73 -16.24 -10.29 10.70
CA TYR A 73 -17.15 -9.33 10.09
C TYR A 73 -16.55 -8.74 8.80
N LEU A 74 -15.28 -8.34 8.85
CA LEU A 74 -14.59 -7.78 7.69
C LEU A 74 -14.36 -8.85 6.61
N SER A 75 -14.00 -10.08 6.97
CA SER A 75 -13.81 -11.19 6.03
C SER A 75 -15.08 -11.47 5.23
N TYR A 76 -16.24 -11.46 5.90
CA TYR A 76 -17.53 -11.56 5.21
C TYR A 76 -17.73 -10.44 4.18
N LEU A 77 -17.48 -9.18 4.56
CA LEU A 77 -17.62 -8.05 3.64
C LEU A 77 -16.64 -8.13 2.45
N LEU A 78 -15.38 -8.43 2.72
CA LEU A 78 -14.33 -8.52 1.71
C LEU A 78 -14.59 -9.70 0.76
N SER A 79 -15.10 -10.84 1.25
CA SER A 79 -15.45 -11.99 0.40
C SER A 79 -16.53 -11.68 -0.65
N MET A 80 -17.34 -10.63 -0.46
CA MET A 80 -18.35 -10.21 -1.43
C MET A 80 -17.84 -9.17 -2.43
N GLY A 81 -16.73 -8.49 -2.12
CA GLY A 81 -16.30 -7.29 -2.84
C GLY A 81 -14.84 -7.29 -3.26
N THR A 82 -14.12 -8.39 -3.06
CA THR A 82 -12.71 -8.53 -3.43
C THR A 82 -12.41 -9.89 -4.05
N GLU A 83 -11.63 -9.87 -5.12
CA GLU A 83 -10.98 -11.04 -5.71
C GLU A 83 -9.60 -11.26 -5.09
N SER A 84 -8.89 -12.31 -5.51
CA SER A 84 -7.62 -12.73 -4.91
C SER A 84 -6.46 -11.74 -5.04
N GLU A 85 -6.50 -10.76 -5.95
CA GLU A 85 -5.38 -9.83 -6.22
C GLU A 85 -5.74 -8.36 -5.97
N ASP A 86 -6.93 -8.10 -5.43
CA ASP A 86 -7.44 -6.74 -5.24
C ASP A 86 -6.69 -5.98 -4.13
N ILE A 87 -6.79 -4.65 -4.19
CA ILE A 87 -6.28 -3.74 -3.16
C ILE A 87 -7.44 -3.29 -2.27
N VAL A 88 -7.31 -3.53 -0.97
CA VAL A 88 -8.27 -3.09 0.05
C VAL A 88 -7.80 -1.79 0.69
N LEU A 89 -8.53 -0.70 0.45
CA LEU A 89 -8.27 0.62 1.05
C LEU A 89 -9.17 0.85 2.27
N ASP A 90 -8.58 1.20 3.40
CA ASP A 90 -9.28 1.67 4.59
C ASP A 90 -8.59 2.91 5.17
N PHE A 91 -9.19 4.07 4.91
CA PHE A 91 -8.65 5.37 5.33
C PHE A 91 -9.15 5.83 6.73
N PHE A 92 -9.79 4.92 7.47
CA PHE A 92 -10.13 5.07 8.88
C PHE A 92 -9.70 3.81 9.65
N ALA A 93 -8.43 3.45 9.49
CA ALA A 93 -7.94 2.12 9.87
C ALA A 93 -8.16 1.79 11.36
N GLY A 94 -8.10 2.80 12.24
CA GLY A 94 -8.28 2.66 13.68
C GLY A 94 -7.33 1.61 14.26
N SER A 95 -7.90 0.48 14.66
CA SER A 95 -7.11 -0.66 15.14
C SER A 95 -6.38 -1.47 14.06
N CYS A 96 -6.49 -1.11 12.77
CA CYS A 96 -5.96 -1.87 11.63
C CYS A 96 -6.54 -3.30 11.51
N SER A 97 -7.83 -3.46 11.81
CA SER A 97 -8.52 -4.76 11.70
C SER A 97 -8.63 -5.24 10.24
N THR A 98 -8.66 -4.31 9.28
CA THR A 98 -8.69 -4.58 7.84
C THR A 98 -7.42 -5.31 7.37
N ALA A 99 -6.22 -4.82 7.71
CA ALA A 99 -4.97 -5.49 7.36
C ALA A 99 -4.86 -6.90 7.97
N HIS A 100 -5.23 -7.06 9.24
CA HIS A 100 -5.29 -8.40 9.87
C HIS A 100 -6.20 -9.33 9.05
N THR A 101 -7.39 -8.86 8.68
CA THR A 101 -8.35 -9.66 7.91
C THR A 101 -7.80 -10.04 6.53
N VAL A 102 -7.17 -9.10 5.82
CA VAL A 102 -6.58 -9.36 4.50
C VAL A 102 -5.47 -10.41 4.57
N MET A 103 -4.53 -10.26 5.52
CA MET A 103 -3.46 -11.24 5.73
C MET A 103 -4.02 -12.62 6.07
N GLN A 104 -5.06 -12.69 6.91
CA GLN A 104 -5.71 -13.93 7.28
C GLN A 104 -6.38 -14.59 6.07
N MET A 105 -7.14 -13.82 5.28
CA MET A 105 -7.80 -14.34 4.07
C MET A 105 -6.79 -14.88 3.07
N ASN A 106 -5.71 -14.16 2.78
CA ASN A 106 -4.66 -14.63 1.88
C ASN A 106 -4.00 -15.94 2.36
N ALA A 107 -3.80 -16.11 3.67
CA ALA A 107 -3.29 -17.36 4.22
C ALA A 107 -4.28 -18.53 4.07
N GLU A 108 -5.59 -18.24 4.17
CA GLU A 108 -6.66 -19.24 4.07
C GLU A 108 -6.94 -19.67 2.62
N ASP A 109 -6.93 -18.73 1.67
CA ASP A 109 -7.31 -18.96 0.27
C ASP A 109 -6.14 -18.89 -0.73
N SER A 110 -4.91 -18.75 -0.24
CA SER A 110 -3.70 -18.54 -1.06
C SER A 110 -3.81 -17.33 -2.01
N GLY A 111 -4.63 -16.33 -1.64
CA GLY A 111 -4.73 -15.07 -2.35
C GLY A 111 -3.51 -14.16 -2.17
N MET A 112 -3.49 -13.08 -2.94
CA MET A 112 -2.45 -12.05 -2.98
C MET A 112 -3.06 -10.64 -2.82
N ARG A 113 -4.14 -10.51 -2.05
CA ARG A 113 -4.80 -9.22 -1.78
C ARG A 113 -3.83 -8.31 -1.06
N ARG A 114 -3.80 -7.04 -1.43
CA ARG A 114 -2.97 -6.02 -0.79
C ARG A 114 -3.84 -5.07 0.02
N PHE A 115 -3.25 -4.34 0.96
CA PHE A 115 -3.99 -3.35 1.74
C PHE A 115 -3.26 -2.02 1.78
N ILE A 116 -4.04 -0.94 1.80
CA ILE A 116 -3.58 0.42 2.07
C ILE A 116 -4.41 0.96 3.23
N LEU A 117 -3.73 1.35 4.30
CA LEU A 117 -4.37 1.87 5.50
C LEU A 117 -3.93 3.31 5.75
N VAL A 118 -4.89 4.18 6.07
CA VAL A 118 -4.60 5.55 6.52
C VAL A 118 -5.15 5.73 7.92
N GLN A 119 -4.32 6.30 8.80
CA GLN A 119 -4.66 6.60 10.17
C GLN A 119 -4.00 7.89 10.61
N LEU A 120 -4.79 8.81 11.18
CA LEU A 120 -4.28 10.02 11.80
C LEU A 120 -3.43 9.62 13.03
N PRO A 121 -2.26 10.25 13.27
CA PRO A 121 -1.45 10.02 14.47
C PRO A 121 -2.06 10.69 15.71
N GLU A 122 -3.31 10.35 16.02
CA GLU A 122 -4.01 10.82 17.21
C GLU A 122 -3.30 10.29 18.46
N PRO A 123 -2.91 11.16 19.42
CA PRO A 123 -2.30 10.74 20.67
C PRO A 123 -3.20 9.81 21.48
N THR A 124 -2.62 8.83 22.16
CA THR A 124 -3.37 8.02 23.12
C THR A 124 -3.69 8.83 24.37
N GLU A 125 -4.89 8.66 24.90
CA GLU A 125 -5.31 9.33 26.13
C GLU A 125 -4.48 8.83 27.32
N GLN A 126 -4.00 9.77 28.14
CA GLN A 126 -3.20 9.46 29.33
C GLN A 126 -3.98 8.56 30.30
N GLY A 127 -3.28 7.59 30.90
CA GLY A 127 -3.86 6.67 31.87
C GLY A 127 -4.60 5.47 31.26
N THR A 128 -4.86 5.47 29.94
CA THR A 128 -5.34 4.28 29.23
C THR A 128 -4.33 3.14 29.26
N THR A 129 -4.80 1.90 29.04
CA THR A 129 -3.91 0.74 28.93
C THR A 129 -2.91 0.89 27.79
N ALA A 130 -3.32 1.46 26.66
CA ALA A 130 -2.43 1.71 25.53
C ALA A 130 -1.27 2.65 25.91
N TYR A 131 -1.60 3.78 26.54
CA TYR A 131 -0.60 4.75 27.01
C TYR A 131 0.39 4.12 27.99
N LYS A 132 -0.11 3.33 28.96
CA LYS A 132 0.72 2.62 29.94
C LYS A 132 1.63 1.56 29.31
N GLN A 133 1.28 1.05 28.14
CA GLN A 133 2.08 0.09 27.35
C GLN A 133 3.08 0.79 26.42
N GLY A 134 3.13 2.13 26.44
CA GLY A 134 4.09 2.92 25.65
C GLY A 134 3.62 3.26 24.23
N PHE A 135 2.36 2.99 23.88
CA PHE A 135 1.81 3.44 22.59
C PHE A 135 1.46 4.92 22.68
N ALA A 136 2.21 5.77 21.98
CA ALA A 136 2.03 7.21 22.01
C ALA A 136 0.83 7.66 21.17
N THR A 137 0.53 6.95 20.09
CA THR A 137 -0.55 7.26 19.14
C THR A 137 -1.38 6.04 18.76
N ILE A 138 -2.55 6.27 18.18
CA ILE A 138 -3.39 5.21 17.59
C ILE A 138 -2.64 4.44 16.48
N VAL A 139 -1.80 5.14 15.71
CA VAL A 139 -0.96 4.52 14.66
C VAL A 139 -0.04 3.46 15.25
N ASP A 140 0.55 3.71 16.41
CA ASP A 140 1.44 2.74 17.08
C ASP A 140 0.69 1.45 17.43
N ILE A 141 -0.53 1.57 17.94
CA ILE A 141 -1.40 0.43 18.29
C ILE A 141 -1.75 -0.37 17.02
N GLY A 142 -2.17 0.33 15.96
CA GLY A 142 -2.56 -0.29 14.70
C GLY A 142 -1.40 -1.02 14.04
N THR A 143 -0.25 -0.35 13.91
CA THR A 143 1.00 -0.90 13.39
C THR A 143 1.43 -2.14 14.17
N GLU A 144 1.37 -2.08 15.50
CA GLU A 144 1.72 -3.21 16.35
C GLU A 144 0.72 -4.38 16.21
N ARG A 145 -0.58 -4.10 16.04
CA ARG A 145 -1.56 -5.15 15.73
C ARG A 145 -1.19 -5.87 14.44
N ILE A 146 -0.82 -5.15 13.37
CA ILE A 146 -0.44 -5.76 12.09
C ILE A 146 0.77 -6.68 12.28
N ARG A 147 1.83 -6.22 12.94
CA ARG A 147 3.03 -7.05 13.22
C ARG A 147 2.67 -8.32 13.98
N ARG A 148 1.87 -8.21 15.04
CA ARG A 148 1.48 -9.37 15.86
C ARG A 148 0.54 -10.31 15.14
N ALA A 149 -0.37 -9.79 14.33
CA ALA A 149 -1.25 -10.60 13.49
C ALA A 149 -0.44 -11.38 12.44
N GLY A 150 0.47 -10.72 11.72
CA GLY A 150 1.36 -11.38 10.76
C GLY A 150 2.21 -12.47 11.43
N LYS A 151 2.82 -12.18 12.59
CA LYS A 151 3.56 -13.17 13.36
C LYS A 151 2.69 -14.38 13.73
N LYS A 152 1.49 -14.14 14.26
CA LYS A 152 0.54 -15.21 14.64
C LYS A 152 0.15 -16.07 13.43
N ILE A 153 -0.17 -15.44 12.29
CA ILE A 153 -0.53 -16.15 11.06
C ILE A 153 0.63 -17.05 10.58
N ARG A 154 1.88 -16.55 10.65
CA ARG A 154 3.07 -17.34 10.30
C ARG A 154 3.30 -18.51 11.27
N GLU A 155 3.07 -18.32 12.57
CA GLU A 155 3.18 -19.38 13.57
C GLU A 155 2.11 -20.47 13.40
N GLU A 156 0.88 -20.07 13.04
CA GLU A 156 -0.24 -20.98 12.81
C GLU A 156 -0.18 -21.68 11.43
N ASN A 157 0.54 -21.09 10.47
CA ASN A 157 0.70 -21.60 9.10
C ASN A 157 2.19 -21.60 8.68
N PRO A 158 3.02 -22.53 9.18
CA PRO A 158 4.47 -22.53 8.91
C PRO A 158 4.82 -22.66 7.43
N ASP A 159 3.99 -23.35 6.64
CA ASP A 159 4.20 -23.60 5.21
C ASP A 159 3.67 -22.46 4.31
N TYR A 160 3.01 -21.45 4.89
CA TYR A 160 2.49 -20.31 4.13
C TYR A 160 3.59 -19.32 3.80
N GLU A 161 3.95 -19.19 2.52
CA GLU A 161 5.01 -18.29 2.03
C GLU A 161 4.52 -16.93 1.53
N GLY A 162 3.25 -16.59 1.74
CA GLY A 162 2.72 -15.30 1.30
C GLY A 162 3.20 -14.11 2.14
N ASP A 163 3.01 -12.91 1.59
CA ASP A 163 3.45 -11.66 2.20
C ASP A 163 2.62 -11.30 3.44
N LEU A 164 3.31 -11.07 4.55
CA LEU A 164 2.77 -10.61 5.84
C LEU A 164 3.46 -9.31 6.30
N GLY A 165 4.31 -8.74 5.44
CA GLY A 165 5.00 -7.49 5.65
C GLY A 165 4.13 -6.29 5.31
N PHE A 166 4.64 -5.11 5.64
CA PHE A 166 4.05 -3.84 5.28
C PHE A 166 5.09 -2.73 5.44
N LYS A 167 4.89 -1.62 4.73
CA LYS A 167 5.66 -0.38 4.90
C LYS A 167 4.82 0.65 5.65
N VAL A 168 5.48 1.49 6.46
CA VAL A 168 4.83 2.60 7.16
C VAL A 168 5.36 3.90 6.60
N PHE A 169 4.44 4.76 6.16
CA PHE A 169 4.75 6.08 5.64
C PHE A 169 4.13 7.14 6.53
N LYS A 170 4.79 8.30 6.61
CA LYS A 170 4.27 9.49 7.29
C LYS A 170 4.15 10.62 6.29
N LEU A 171 3.06 11.38 6.38
CA LEU A 171 2.90 12.61 5.60
C LEU A 171 3.86 13.69 6.12
N ASP A 172 4.52 14.36 5.18
CA ASP A 172 5.36 15.52 5.38
C ASP A 172 5.14 16.50 4.22
N SER A 173 5.74 17.69 4.30
CA SER A 173 5.82 18.63 3.19
C SER A 173 6.69 18.10 2.05
N SER A 174 6.44 18.61 0.84
CA SER A 174 7.21 18.29 -0.38
C SER A 174 8.72 18.42 -0.14
N ASN A 175 9.48 17.45 -0.65
CA ASN A 175 10.94 17.50 -0.70
C ASN A 175 11.45 18.51 -1.75
N ILE A 176 10.61 18.82 -2.74
CA ILE A 176 10.91 19.80 -3.78
C ILE A 176 10.42 21.18 -3.33
N ARG A 177 11.29 22.19 -3.44
CA ARG A 177 10.95 23.60 -3.20
C ARG A 177 9.94 24.06 -4.25
N ALA A 178 8.76 24.47 -3.79
CA ALA A 178 7.77 25.08 -4.67
C ALA A 178 8.23 26.49 -5.03
N TRP A 179 8.19 26.83 -6.33
CA TRP A 179 8.46 28.20 -6.78
C TRP A 179 7.38 29.13 -6.23
N ASN A 180 7.76 29.91 -5.21
CA ASN A 180 6.92 30.91 -4.57
C ASN A 180 7.76 32.16 -4.25
N PRO A 181 8.01 33.02 -5.24
CA PRO A 181 8.99 34.09 -5.10
C PRO A 181 8.52 35.19 -4.16
N ASP A 182 9.43 35.65 -3.30
CA ASP A 182 9.23 36.90 -2.57
C ASP A 182 9.48 38.08 -3.52
N ALA A 183 8.43 38.84 -3.83
CA ALA A 183 8.53 40.00 -4.71
C ALA A 183 9.44 41.11 -4.15
N SER A 184 9.70 41.10 -2.84
CA SER A 184 10.57 42.07 -2.17
C SER A 184 12.04 41.66 -2.17
N ASP A 185 12.35 40.37 -2.37
CA ASP A 185 13.70 39.82 -2.43
C ASP A 185 13.80 38.69 -3.48
N LEU A 186 13.60 39.09 -4.73
CA LEU A 186 13.63 38.16 -5.86
C LEU A 186 15.03 37.58 -6.10
N GLU A 187 16.08 38.34 -5.81
CA GLU A 187 17.47 37.92 -5.99
C GLU A 187 17.80 36.75 -5.07
N GLN A 188 17.56 36.88 -3.75
CA GLN A 188 17.80 35.78 -2.83
C GLN A 188 16.89 34.59 -3.13
N THR A 189 15.62 34.84 -3.49
CA THR A 189 14.70 33.76 -3.89
C THR A 189 15.26 32.97 -5.07
N LEU A 190 15.83 33.64 -6.08
CA LEU A 190 16.41 32.97 -7.24
C LEU A 190 17.62 32.10 -6.85
N TYR A 191 18.52 32.62 -6.02
CA TYR A 191 19.67 31.84 -5.54
C TYR A 191 19.25 30.63 -4.71
N ASP A 192 18.24 30.79 -3.84
CA ASP A 192 17.71 29.70 -3.02
C ASP A 192 17.08 28.59 -3.86
N HIS A 193 16.61 28.89 -5.07
CA HIS A 193 16.06 27.89 -5.98
C HIS A 193 17.09 27.21 -6.86
N VAL A 194 18.39 27.53 -6.76
CA VAL A 194 19.44 26.73 -7.42
C VAL A 194 19.49 25.31 -6.85
N GLU A 195 19.29 25.16 -5.54
CA GLU A 195 19.05 23.86 -4.92
C GLU A 195 17.55 23.63 -4.81
N HIS A 196 17.02 22.79 -5.70
CA HIS A 196 15.59 22.50 -5.80
C HIS A 196 15.06 21.65 -4.63
N LEU A 197 15.93 21.02 -3.85
CA LEU A 197 15.53 20.22 -2.69
C LEU A 197 15.50 21.03 -1.40
N VAL A 198 14.54 20.70 -0.54
CA VAL A 198 14.46 21.23 0.82
C VAL A 198 15.66 20.68 1.63
N PRO A 199 16.38 21.52 2.38
CA PRO A 199 17.51 21.05 3.19
C PRO A 199 17.09 20.03 4.24
N GLY A 200 17.96 19.06 4.52
CA GLY A 200 17.74 18.04 5.55
C GLY A 200 16.84 16.87 5.13
N ARG A 201 16.38 16.83 3.87
CA ARG A 201 15.68 15.66 3.30
C ARG A 201 16.67 14.53 3.02
N SER A 202 16.27 13.30 3.33
CA SER A 202 17.05 12.10 2.99
C SER A 202 16.88 11.74 1.51
N GLU A 203 17.81 10.95 0.98
CA GLU A 203 17.66 10.41 -0.39
C GLU A 203 16.40 9.55 -0.52
N GLU A 204 16.04 8.80 0.53
CA GLU A 204 14.83 7.98 0.54
C GLU A 204 13.56 8.83 0.47
N ASP A 205 13.50 9.97 1.17
CA ASP A 205 12.33 10.87 1.11
C ASP A 205 12.11 11.37 -0.32
N VAL A 206 13.19 11.82 -0.96
CA VAL A 206 13.18 12.31 -2.36
C VAL A 206 12.82 11.17 -3.32
N LEU A 207 13.37 9.97 -3.10
CA LEU A 207 13.07 8.79 -3.90
C LEU A 207 11.58 8.46 -3.84
N TYR A 208 10.99 8.34 -2.64
CA TYR A 208 9.57 8.00 -2.51
C TYR A 208 8.64 9.08 -3.09
N GLU A 209 8.99 10.37 -2.97
CA GLU A 209 8.24 11.42 -3.67
C GLU A 209 8.33 11.28 -5.20
N LEU A 210 9.53 11.00 -5.73
CA LEU A 210 9.72 10.74 -7.16
C LEU A 210 8.86 9.55 -7.63
N LEU A 211 8.88 8.44 -6.89
CA LEU A 211 8.09 7.25 -7.21
C LEU A 211 6.59 7.58 -7.26
N LEU A 212 6.08 8.31 -6.26
CA LEU A 212 4.69 8.74 -6.22
C LEU A 212 4.32 9.65 -7.40
N LYS A 213 5.17 10.64 -7.74
CA LYS A 213 4.91 11.54 -8.88
C LYS A 213 4.99 10.84 -10.23
N ARG A 214 5.74 9.74 -10.32
CA ARG A 214 5.82 8.89 -11.51
C ARG A 214 4.74 7.81 -11.56
N GLY A 215 3.86 7.74 -10.56
CA GLY A 215 2.79 6.74 -10.50
C GLY A 215 3.31 5.32 -10.29
N VAL A 216 4.50 5.18 -9.69
CA VAL A 216 5.07 3.87 -9.35
C VAL A 216 4.39 3.35 -8.08
N ASP A 217 3.97 2.09 -8.12
CA ASP A 217 3.37 1.40 -6.97
C ASP A 217 4.37 1.33 -5.79
N LEU A 218 3.93 1.68 -4.57
CA LEU A 218 4.78 1.68 -3.37
C LEU A 218 5.26 0.28 -2.94
N ALA A 219 4.59 -0.77 -3.40
CA ALA A 219 4.98 -2.15 -3.19
C ALA A 219 6.04 -2.63 -4.22
N THR A 220 6.36 -1.82 -5.23
CA THR A 220 7.40 -2.17 -6.20
C THR A 220 8.73 -2.45 -5.47
N PRO A 221 9.43 -3.55 -5.80
CA PRO A 221 10.74 -3.85 -5.23
C PRO A 221 11.72 -2.71 -5.46
N ILE A 222 12.46 -2.36 -4.41
CA ILE A 222 13.54 -1.36 -4.43
C ILE A 222 14.79 -2.05 -3.91
N GLU A 223 15.84 -2.05 -4.71
CA GLU A 223 17.18 -2.50 -4.33
C GLU A 223 18.15 -1.32 -4.36
N SER A 224 19.19 -1.35 -3.54
CA SER A 224 20.24 -0.34 -3.57
C SER A 224 21.63 -0.99 -3.66
N ARG A 225 22.53 -0.33 -4.37
CA ARG A 225 23.95 -0.68 -4.47
C ARG A 225 24.81 0.57 -4.40
N THR A 226 26.03 0.41 -3.91
CA THR A 226 27.04 1.47 -3.95
C THR A 226 27.81 1.38 -5.26
N VAL A 227 27.81 2.47 -6.03
CA VAL A 227 28.57 2.59 -7.29
C VAL A 227 29.37 3.90 -7.25
N ALA A 228 30.68 3.85 -7.48
CA ALA A 228 31.58 5.02 -7.36
C ALA A 228 31.41 5.76 -6.01
N GLY A 229 31.17 5.01 -4.92
CA GLY A 229 30.92 5.57 -3.59
C GLY A 229 29.55 6.26 -3.40
N LYS A 230 28.63 6.17 -4.38
CA LYS A 230 27.28 6.76 -4.32
C LYS A 230 26.23 5.67 -4.19
N SER A 231 25.14 5.97 -3.47
CA SER A 231 23.95 5.13 -3.47
C SER A 231 23.24 5.22 -4.82
N VAL A 232 23.01 4.07 -5.44
CA VAL A 232 22.18 3.91 -6.63
C VAL A 232 21.04 2.97 -6.26
N TYR A 233 19.82 3.36 -6.61
CA TYR A 233 18.60 2.60 -6.35
C TYR A 233 18.06 2.05 -7.66
N SER A 234 17.67 0.77 -7.67
CA SER A 234 16.95 0.11 -8.76
C SER A 234 15.53 -0.20 -8.30
N ILE A 235 14.55 0.22 -9.10
CA ILE A 235 13.12 0.09 -8.78
C ILE A 235 12.45 -0.70 -9.91
N GLY A 236 11.72 -1.75 -9.53
CA GLY A 236 11.01 -2.61 -10.47
C GLY A 236 11.96 -3.33 -11.42
N TYR A 237 13.05 -3.89 -10.91
CA TYR A 237 14.06 -4.62 -11.68
C TYR A 237 14.69 -3.77 -12.80
N GLY A 238 15.09 -2.54 -12.45
CA GLY A 238 15.83 -1.65 -13.34
C GLY A 238 14.97 -0.80 -14.28
N VAL A 239 13.64 -0.91 -14.25
CA VAL A 239 12.74 -0.03 -15.03
C VAL A 239 12.92 1.44 -14.63
N LEU A 240 13.19 1.70 -13.34
CA LEU A 240 13.62 3.00 -12.87
C LEU A 240 14.91 2.86 -12.07
N ILE A 241 15.90 3.69 -12.37
CA ILE A 241 17.14 3.79 -11.60
C ILE A 241 17.25 5.23 -11.08
N ALA A 242 17.70 5.39 -9.83
CA ALA A 242 17.91 6.72 -9.25
C ALA A 242 19.26 6.80 -8.57
N CYS A 243 20.02 7.87 -8.82
CA CYS A 243 21.20 8.24 -8.05
C CYS A 243 20.99 9.67 -7.53
N LEU A 244 20.68 9.77 -6.24
CA LEU A 244 20.29 11.03 -5.59
C LEU A 244 21.42 11.62 -4.73
N ALA A 245 22.66 11.25 -5.06
CA ALA A 245 23.84 11.76 -4.39
C ALA A 245 23.91 13.30 -4.53
N PRO A 246 24.36 14.02 -3.49
CA PRO A 246 24.42 15.48 -3.50
C PRO A 246 25.53 16.05 -4.40
N SER A 247 26.49 15.22 -4.83
CA SER A 247 27.58 15.64 -5.70
C SER A 247 28.11 14.46 -6.51
N ILE A 248 28.39 14.69 -7.78
CA ILE A 248 29.03 13.76 -8.73
C ILE A 248 30.19 14.52 -9.37
N ALA A 249 31.42 14.13 -9.04
CA ALA A 249 32.61 14.74 -9.59
C ALA A 249 32.90 14.21 -11.00
N ARG A 250 33.58 15.01 -11.83
CA ARG A 250 33.94 14.64 -13.20
C ARG A 250 34.72 13.33 -13.30
N GLY A 251 35.59 13.05 -12.33
CA GLY A 251 36.36 11.80 -12.26
C GLY A 251 35.53 10.57 -11.90
N GLU A 252 34.32 10.74 -11.36
CA GLU A 252 33.43 9.65 -10.94
C GLU A 252 32.45 9.25 -12.05
N VAL A 253 32.30 10.07 -13.11
CA VAL A 253 31.27 9.89 -14.15
C VAL A 253 31.38 8.55 -14.86
N GLU A 254 32.59 8.17 -15.30
CA GLU A 254 32.79 6.94 -16.07
C GLU A 254 32.53 5.70 -15.20
N GLU A 255 33.04 5.71 -13.95
CA GLU A 255 32.82 4.61 -12.99
C GLU A 255 31.34 4.48 -12.62
N LEU A 256 30.66 5.61 -12.35
CA LEU A 256 29.24 5.64 -12.02
C LEU A 256 28.39 5.12 -13.18
N ALA A 257 28.62 5.63 -14.39
CA ALA A 257 27.89 5.19 -15.58
C ALA A 257 28.14 3.71 -15.86
N SER A 258 29.40 3.25 -15.81
CA SER A 258 29.74 1.85 -16.04
C SER A 258 29.10 0.91 -15.02
N GLY A 259 29.06 1.29 -13.74
CA GLY A 259 28.41 0.46 -12.72
C GLY A 259 26.89 0.42 -12.86
N ILE A 260 26.26 1.52 -13.26
CA ILE A 260 24.83 1.55 -13.61
C ILE A 260 24.55 0.66 -14.82
N ILE A 261 25.38 0.71 -15.86
CA ILE A 261 25.23 -0.14 -17.07
C ILE A 261 25.38 -1.62 -16.70
N SER A 262 26.42 -1.98 -15.95
CA SER A 262 26.63 -3.37 -15.49
C SER A 262 25.41 -3.87 -14.73
N TRP A 263 24.87 -3.07 -13.81
CA TRP A 263 23.70 -3.48 -13.04
C TRP A 263 22.43 -3.56 -13.91
N HIS A 264 22.25 -2.62 -14.84
CA HIS A 264 21.16 -2.67 -15.81
C HIS A 264 21.23 -3.95 -16.68
N GLU A 265 22.41 -4.34 -17.15
CA GLU A 265 22.61 -5.58 -17.92
C GLU A 265 22.32 -6.84 -17.09
N GLU A 266 22.67 -6.84 -15.80
CA GLU A 266 22.31 -7.93 -14.87
C GLU A 266 20.80 -8.06 -14.66
N LEU A 267 20.10 -6.92 -14.55
CA LEU A 267 18.67 -6.89 -14.25
C LEU A 267 17.78 -7.25 -15.43
N GLN A 268 18.26 -7.04 -16.66
CA GLN A 268 17.52 -7.25 -17.91
C GLN A 268 16.08 -6.69 -17.86
N PRO A 269 15.89 -5.37 -17.71
CA PRO A 269 14.59 -4.78 -17.46
C PRO A 269 13.59 -5.12 -18.56
N ALA A 270 12.35 -5.43 -18.18
CA ALA A 270 11.28 -5.80 -19.10
C ALA A 270 10.73 -4.62 -19.92
N ALA A 271 11.12 -3.40 -19.60
CA ALA A 271 10.68 -2.16 -20.23
C ALA A 271 11.82 -1.12 -20.24
N ASP A 272 11.63 -0.02 -20.96
CA ASP A 272 12.62 1.05 -21.08
C ASP A 272 13.00 1.67 -19.73
N THR A 273 14.29 1.67 -19.45
CA THR A 273 14.88 2.18 -18.20
C THR A 273 14.88 3.71 -18.16
N HIS A 274 14.31 4.26 -17.08
CA HIS A 274 14.36 5.68 -16.76
C HIS A 274 15.34 5.94 -15.62
N ILE A 275 16.33 6.80 -15.85
CA ILE A 275 17.35 7.14 -14.84
C ILE A 275 17.16 8.57 -14.35
N PHE A 276 17.13 8.74 -13.03
CA PHE A 276 17.00 10.02 -12.37
C PHE A 276 18.25 10.39 -11.57
N PHE A 277 18.75 11.59 -11.81
CA PHE A 277 19.80 12.23 -11.02
C PHE A 277 19.28 13.51 -10.35
N ARG A 278 19.96 13.98 -9.32
CA ARG A 278 19.78 15.37 -8.85
C ARG A 278 20.47 16.30 -9.82
N ASP A 279 19.78 17.37 -10.25
CA ASP A 279 20.42 18.33 -11.16
C ASP A 279 21.60 19.05 -10.49
N SER A 280 21.40 19.45 -9.24
CA SER A 280 22.41 20.11 -8.40
C SER A 280 23.62 19.23 -8.07
N ALA A 281 23.60 17.93 -8.37
CA ALA A 281 24.73 17.04 -8.13
C ALA A 281 25.89 17.26 -9.09
N PHE A 282 25.62 17.79 -10.29
CA PHE A 282 26.65 18.01 -11.30
C PHE A 282 27.27 19.41 -11.14
N GLY A 283 28.60 19.47 -11.11
CA GLY A 283 29.31 20.76 -11.03
C GLY A 283 29.24 21.60 -12.31
N ASP A 284 28.97 20.97 -13.45
CA ASP A 284 28.82 21.63 -14.76
C ASP A 284 27.98 20.78 -15.74
N ASP A 285 27.45 21.43 -16.77
CA ASP A 285 26.64 20.80 -17.83
C ASP A 285 27.42 19.78 -18.65
N VAL A 286 28.74 19.91 -18.75
CA VAL A 286 29.60 18.99 -19.52
C VAL A 286 29.63 17.63 -18.83
N THR A 287 29.76 17.60 -17.52
CA THR A 287 29.78 16.41 -16.68
C THR A 287 28.47 15.65 -16.80
N LYS A 288 27.34 16.36 -16.68
CA LYS A 288 25.99 15.81 -16.88
C LYS A 288 25.79 15.24 -18.28
N THR A 289 26.19 16.00 -19.31
CA THR A 289 26.04 15.58 -20.71
C THR A 289 26.89 14.36 -21.03
N ASN A 290 28.12 14.30 -20.52
CA ASN A 290 29.00 13.14 -20.69
C ASN A 290 28.39 11.89 -20.06
N LEU A 291 27.88 11.99 -18.83
CA LEU A 291 27.22 10.88 -18.15
C LEU A 291 26.00 10.37 -18.95
N ALA A 292 25.14 11.29 -19.40
CA ALA A 292 23.98 10.95 -20.22
C ALA A 292 24.39 10.30 -21.56
N ALA A 293 25.46 10.80 -22.19
CA ALA A 293 25.97 10.25 -23.45
C ALA A 293 26.51 8.82 -23.30
N ILE A 294 27.23 8.53 -22.21
CA ILE A 294 27.74 7.17 -21.92
C ILE A 294 26.56 6.19 -21.77
N LEU A 295 25.55 6.57 -20.98
CA LEU A 295 24.33 5.77 -20.79
C LEU A 295 23.57 5.56 -22.10
N GLN A 296 23.44 6.61 -22.91
CA GLN A 296 22.74 6.55 -24.21
C GLN A 296 23.45 5.65 -25.22
N GLN A 297 24.79 5.64 -25.25
CA GLN A 297 25.58 4.75 -26.09
C GLN A 297 25.35 3.26 -25.76
N HIS A 298 24.91 2.96 -24.53
CA HIS A 298 24.59 1.62 -24.05
C HIS A 298 23.07 1.34 -24.04
N GLY A 299 22.29 2.11 -24.81
CA GLY A 299 20.86 1.87 -25.01
C GLY A 299 19.94 2.43 -23.92
N ILE A 300 20.45 3.19 -22.94
CA ILE A 300 19.63 3.80 -21.89
C ILE A 300 19.32 5.25 -22.28
N HIS A 301 18.16 5.46 -22.89
CA HIS A 301 17.81 6.74 -23.52
C HIS A 301 17.10 7.74 -22.60
N HIS A 302 16.51 7.29 -21.49
CA HIS A 302 15.68 8.14 -20.63
C HIS A 302 16.43 8.61 -19.38
N VAL A 303 17.45 9.45 -19.58
CA VAL A 303 18.17 10.12 -18.48
C VAL A 303 17.51 11.46 -18.17
N ARG A 304 17.15 11.69 -16.90
CA ARG A 304 16.45 12.87 -16.40
C ARG A 304 17.13 13.41 -15.13
N SER A 305 17.00 14.71 -14.91
CA SER A 305 17.28 15.32 -13.61
C SER A 305 15.98 15.70 -12.90
N LEU A 306 16.01 15.72 -11.57
CA LEU A 306 14.99 16.34 -10.71
C LEU A 306 15.09 17.87 -10.74
#